data_AF-A0A371WV55-F1
#
_entry.id   AF-A0A371WV55-F1
#
_cell.length_a   1.000
_cell.length_b   1.000
_cell.length_c   1.000
_cell.angle_alpha   90.00
_cell.angle_beta   90.00
_cell.angle_gamma   90.00
#
_symmetry.space_group_name_H-M   'P 1'
#
loop_
_entity.id
_entity.type
_entity.pdbx_description
1 polymer ?
#
loop_
_entity_poly.entity_id
_entity_poly.type
_entity_poly.pdbx_seq_one_letter_code
_entity_poly.pdbx_strand_id
1 'polypeptide(L)' 'MFGADRLMFRSDRPVCLQAGSYAEALNALRGVLDPALSADQRAAVYGLNAIRFYRVTV' A
#
# COMPACT_ATOMS: atom_id res chain seq x y z
N MET A 1 6.07 15.53 -6.44
CA MET A 1 5.88 14.08 -6.19
C MET A 1 5.88 13.86 -4.67
N PHE A 2 5.07 12.93 -4.12
CA PHE A 2 4.85 12.82 -2.66
C PHE A 2 5.96 12.10 -1.86
N GLY A 3 6.66 11.13 -2.47
CA GLY A 3 7.67 10.29 -1.80
C GLY A 3 7.08 9.09 -1.04
N ALA A 4 7.88 8.03 -0.88
CA ALA A 4 7.43 6.75 -0.30
C ALA A 4 6.89 6.90 1.14
N ASP A 5 7.43 7.81 1.94
CA ASP A 5 7.00 8.06 3.32
C ASP A 5 5.60 8.66 3.44
N ARG A 6 5.00 9.11 2.33
CA ARG A 6 3.66 9.72 2.30
C ARG A 6 2.65 8.90 1.49
N LEU A 7 3.00 7.67 1.13
CA LEU A 7 2.12 6.73 0.43
C LEU A 7 1.70 5.59 1.37
N MET A 8 0.47 5.11 1.21
CA MET A 8 -0.05 3.95 1.93
C MET A 8 -1.01 3.15 1.03
N PHE A 9 -0.97 1.82 1.09
CA PHE A 9 -1.93 0.97 0.38
C PHE A 9 -3.27 0.87 1.13
N ARG A 10 -4.37 0.99 0.39
CA ARG A 10 -5.72 0.64 0.83
C ARG A 10 -6.43 -0.04 -0.33
N SER A 11 -7.08 -1.17 -0.09
CA SER A 11 -7.77 -1.96 -1.13
C SER A 11 -9.13 -1.41 -1.53
N ASP A 12 -9.74 -0.56 -0.70
CA ASP A 12 -11.09 -0.05 -0.88
C ASP A 12 -12.19 -1.14 -0.97
N ARG A 13 -11.98 -2.27 -0.30
CA ARG A 13 -13.01 -3.31 -0.18
C ARG A 13 -14.23 -2.76 0.60
N PRO A 14 -15.48 -3.02 0.18
CA PRO A 14 -15.90 -3.93 -0.90
C PRO A 14 -16.00 -3.32 -2.30
N VAL A 15 -15.77 -2.01 -2.46
CA VAL A 15 -15.97 -1.30 -3.74
C VAL A 15 -15.07 -1.84 -4.84
N CYS A 16 -13.82 -2.22 -4.51
CA CYS A 16 -12.89 -2.77 -5.49
C CYS A 16 -13.43 -3.99 -6.25
N LEU A 17 -14.37 -4.75 -5.66
CA LEU A 17 -14.94 -5.96 -6.27
C LEU A 17 -15.69 -5.72 -7.58
N GLN A 18 -16.04 -4.47 -7.89
CA GLN A 18 -16.59 -4.10 -9.20
C GLN A 18 -15.57 -4.18 -10.34
N ALA A 19 -14.28 -4.04 -10.02
CA ALA A 19 -13.17 -4.02 -10.99
C ALA A 19 -12.14 -5.15 -10.78
N GLY A 20 -12.14 -5.82 -9.63
CA GLY A 20 -11.28 -6.95 -9.35
C GLY A 20 -11.29 -7.37 -7.88
N SER A 21 -10.71 -8.53 -7.60
CA SER A 21 -10.51 -9.04 -6.25
C SER A 21 -9.47 -8.22 -5.47
N TYR A 22 -9.48 -8.37 -4.15
CA TYR A 22 -8.43 -7.82 -3.28
C TYR A 22 -7.02 -8.24 -3.71
N ALA A 23 -6.86 -9.51 -4.10
CA ALA A 23 -5.56 -10.05 -4.51
C ALA A 23 -5.07 -9.43 -5.82
N GLU A 24 -5.97 -9.23 -6.79
CA GLU A 24 -5.65 -8.55 -8.05
C GLU A 24 -5.24 -7.10 -7.80
N ALA A 25 -5.97 -6.35 -6.96
CA ALA A 25 -5.61 -4.99 -6.61
C ALA A 25 -4.22 -4.90 -5.93
N LEU A 26 -3.94 -5.80 -4.96
CA LEU A 26 -2.65 -5.84 -4.27
C LEU A 26 -1.51 -6.21 -5.23
N ASN A 27 -1.71 -7.22 -6.08
CA ASN A 27 -0.67 -7.69 -7.00
C ASN A 27 -0.39 -6.67 -8.11
N ALA A 28 -1.41 -5.97 -8.61
CA ALA A 28 -1.23 -4.88 -9.57
C ALA A 28 -0.35 -3.76 -8.97
N LEU A 29 -0.62 -3.37 -7.72
CA LEU A 29 0.20 -2.37 -7.03
C LEU A 29 1.65 -2.84 -6.84
N ARG A 30 1.84 -4.08 -6.37
CA ARG A 30 3.17 -4.67 -6.16
C ARG A 30 3.98 -4.74 -7.45
N GLY A 31 3.36 -5.14 -8.56
CA GLY A 31 4.02 -5.21 -9.86
C GLY A 31 4.60 -3.87 -10.33
N VAL A 32 4.00 -2.75 -9.92
CA VAL A 32 4.46 -1.40 -10.28
C VAL A 32 5.44 -0.84 -9.25
N LEU A 33 5.12 -0.97 -7.95
CA LEU A 33 5.88 -0.29 -6.90
C LEU A 33 7.10 -1.08 -6.43
N ASP A 34 7.02 -2.40 -6.32
CA ASP A 34 8.10 -3.18 -5.71
C ASP A 34 9.45 -3.06 -6.43
N PRO A 35 9.51 -2.98 -7.77
CA PRO A 35 10.77 -2.73 -8.50
C PRO A 35 11.36 -1.34 -8.26
N ALA A 36 10.53 -0.36 -7.89
CA ALA A 36 10.93 1.04 -7.70
C ALA A 36 11.24 1.40 -6.24
N LEU A 37 10.98 0.50 -5.29
CA LEU A 37 11.09 0.74 -3.86
C LEU A 37 12.14 -0.17 -3.21
N SER A 38 12.90 0.36 -2.26
CA SER A 38 13.71 -0.43 -1.35
C SER A 38 12.83 -1.27 -0.40
N ALA A 39 13.44 -2.20 0.33
CA ALA A 39 12.72 -3.00 1.34
C ALA A 39 12.05 -2.11 2.41
N ASP A 40 12.75 -1.10 2.91
CA ASP A 40 12.24 -0.18 3.92
C ASP A 40 11.09 0.68 3.37
N GLN A 41 11.22 1.12 2.12
CA GLN A 41 10.16 1.88 1.46
C GLN A 41 8.91 1.03 1.23
N ARG A 42 9.06 -0.25 0.87
CA ARG A 42 7.92 -1.17 0.79
C ARG A 42 7.26 -1.36 2.14
N ALA A 43 8.03 -1.57 3.21
CA ALA A 43 7.49 -1.67 4.56
C ALA A 43 6.73 -0.41 4.97
N ALA A 44 7.25 0.77 4.60
CA ALA A 44 6.58 2.05 4.79
C ALA A 44 5.21 2.10 4.09
N VAL A 45 5.18 1.84 2.78
CA VAL A 45 3.96 1.92 1.96
C VAL A 45 2.92 0.87 2.35
N TYR A 46 3.34 -0.34 2.70
CA TYR A 46 2.42 -1.43 2.99
C TYR A 46 1.98 -1.52 4.47
N GLY A 47 2.50 -0.67 5.36
CA GLY A 47 2.04 -0.68 6.75
C GLY A 47 2.58 0.43 7.65
N LEU A 48 3.89 0.68 7.67
CA LEU A 48 4.48 1.55 8.70
C LEU A 48 3.98 2.99 8.61
N ASN A 49 3.72 3.49 7.39
CA ASN A 49 3.13 4.82 7.22
C ASN A 49 1.71 4.90 7.79
N ALA A 50 0.90 3.84 7.62
CA ALA A 50 -0.45 3.78 8.18
C ALA A 50 -0.40 3.70 9.72
N ILE A 51 0.48 2.88 10.28
CA ILE A 51 0.71 2.79 11.73
C ILE A 51 1.07 4.17 12.30
N ARG A 52 2.06 4.86 11.70
CA ARG A 52 2.48 6.19 12.11
C ARG A 52 1.37 7.23 11.97
N PHE A 53 0.63 7.21 10.85
CA PHE A 53 -0.40 8.20 10.54
C PHE A 53 -1.63 8.06 11.44
N TYR A 54 -2.14 6.84 11.57
CA TYR A 54 -3.33 6.55 12.38
C TYR A 54 -3.01 6.31 13.86
N ARG A 55 -1.73 6.36 14.26
CA ARG A 55 -1.25 6.11 15.63
C ARG A 55 -1.73 4.76 16.17
N VAL A 56 -1.68 3.74 15.32
CA VAL A 56 -2.04 2.37 15.69
C VAL A 56 -0.95 1.80 16.61
N THR A 57 -1.35 1.18 17.71
CA THR A 57 -0.44 0.43 18.57
C THR A 57 -0.33 -1.00 18.05
N VAL A 58 0.91 -1.48 17.92
CA VAL A 58 1.26 -2.83 17.44
C VAL A 58 1.97 -3.60 18.54
#